data_AF-T1FKF3-F1
#
_entry.id   AF-T1FKF3-F1
#
_cell.length_a   1.000
_cell.length_b   1.000
_cell.length_c   1.000
_cell.angle_alpha   90.00
_cell.angle_beta   90.00
_cell.angle_gamma   90.00
#
_symmetry.space_group_name_H-M   'P 1'
#
loop_
_entity.id
_entity.type
_entity.pdbx_description
1 polymer ?
#
loop_
_entity_poly.entity_id
_entity_poly.type
_entity_poly.pdbx_seq_one_letter_code
_entity_poly.pdbx_strand_id
1 'polypeptide(L)'
;MEFLDSPLNQAHFFANKAEAAYKKKNWDAAIQYHQQAAEFLAEAKGLISDGTGLESIVLQEKYHLRQVELLIVRKEKAATEQKPSSPNTVDEVRSQSCQLSRVIYDWTVG
;
A
#
# COMPACT_ATOMS: atom_id res chain seq x y z
N MET A 1 -33.76 -6.68 16.64
CA MET A 1 -32.40 -7.25 16.86
C MET A 1 -31.45 -6.07 16.87
N GLU A 2 -31.32 -5.42 18.03
CA GLU A 2 -30.75 -4.08 18.24
C GLU A 2 -29.53 -4.16 19.17
N PHE A 3 -28.42 -4.71 18.66
CA PHE A 3 -27.13 -4.74 19.39
C PHE A 3 -26.00 -4.07 18.59
N LEU A 4 -26.33 -3.52 17.41
CA LEU A 4 -25.44 -2.75 16.53
C LEU A 4 -25.57 -1.23 16.73
N ASP A 5 -26.35 -0.79 17.71
CA ASP A 5 -26.74 0.62 17.85
C ASP A 5 -25.76 1.46 18.69
N SER A 6 -24.71 0.85 19.24
CA SER A 6 -23.64 1.58 19.91
C SER A 6 -22.50 1.90 18.94
N PRO A 7 -22.02 3.16 18.87
CA PRO A 7 -20.87 3.53 18.06
C PRO A 7 -19.64 2.66 18.34
N LEU A 8 -19.44 2.24 19.59
CA LEU A 8 -18.33 1.34 19.93
C LEU A 8 -18.46 -0.04 19.28
N ASN A 9 -19.66 -0.60 19.22
CA ASN A 9 -19.91 -1.88 18.55
C ASN A 9 -19.70 -1.77 17.04
N GLN A 10 -20.10 -0.65 16.45
CA GLN A 10 -19.88 -0.35 15.04
C GLN A 10 -18.38 -0.25 14.74
N ALA A 11 -17.60 0.43 15.59
CA ALA A 11 -16.15 0.50 15.47
C ALA A 11 -15.51 -0.89 15.44
N HIS A 12 -15.87 -1.78 16.37
CA HIS A 12 -15.36 -3.16 16.39
C HIS A 12 -15.81 -3.98 15.18
N PHE A 13 -17.03 -3.80 14.70
CA PHE A 13 -17.51 -4.44 13.49
C PHE A 13 -16.68 -4.04 12.25
N PHE A 14 -16.38 -2.75 12.10
CA PHE A 14 -15.53 -2.28 11.01
C PHE A 14 -14.06 -2.69 11.19
N ALA A 15 -13.55 -2.75 12.41
CA ALA A 15 -12.22 -3.30 12.69
C ALA A 15 -12.09 -4.76 12.21
N ASN A 16 -13.08 -5.61 12.51
CA ASN A 16 -13.10 -7.00 12.04
C ASN A 16 -13.17 -7.09 10.51
N LYS A 17 -13.94 -6.22 9.85
CA LYS A 17 -13.99 -6.13 8.39
C LYS A 17 -12.65 -5.68 7.79
N ALA A 18 -11.97 -4.74 8.43
CA ALA A 18 -10.66 -4.27 8.01
C ALA A 18 -9.64 -5.42 8.03
N GLU A 19 -9.61 -6.22 9.10
CA GLU A 19 -8.76 -7.40 9.19
C GLU A 19 -9.08 -8.45 8.11
N ALA A 20 -10.37 -8.68 7.83
CA ALA A 20 -10.79 -9.59 6.78
C ALA A 20 -10.37 -9.10 5.38
N ALA A 21 -10.47 -7.80 5.11
CA ALA A 21 -10.01 -7.19 3.87
C ALA A 21 -8.47 -7.24 3.73
N TYR A 22 -7.76 -6.98 4.83
CA TYR A 22 -6.31 -7.09 4.91
C TYR A 22 -5.82 -8.50 4.55
N LYS A 23 -6.44 -9.54 5.11
CA LYS A 23 -6.13 -10.95 4.79
C LYS A 23 -6.33 -11.28 3.30
N LYS A 24 -7.28 -10.60 2.64
CA LYS A 24 -7.55 -10.72 1.20
C LYS A 24 -6.66 -9.81 0.33
N LYS A 25 -5.68 -9.11 0.93
CA LYS A 25 -4.83 -8.10 0.27
C LYS A 25 -5.63 -6.97 -0.42
N ASN A 26 -6.88 -6.77 -0.02
CA ASN A 26 -7.67 -5.65 -0.49
C ASN A 26 -7.34 -4.42 0.37
N TRP A 27 -6.26 -3.73 -0.01
CA TRP A 27 -5.72 -2.59 0.74
C TRP A 27 -6.71 -1.44 0.83
N ASP A 28 -7.41 -1.13 -0.26
CA ASP A 28 -8.37 -0.01 -0.31
C ASP A 28 -9.55 -0.23 0.64
N ALA A 29 -10.15 -1.42 0.62
CA ALA A 29 -11.23 -1.74 1.53
C ALA A 29 -10.74 -1.75 3.00
N ALA A 30 -9.54 -2.28 3.26
CA ALA A 30 -8.98 -2.29 4.62
C ALA A 30 -8.75 -0.87 5.16
N ILE A 31 -8.27 0.05 4.32
CA ILE A 31 -8.10 1.47 4.67
C ILE A 31 -9.45 2.10 5.02
N GLN A 32 -10.46 1.94 4.15
CA GLN A 32 -11.79 2.50 4.38
C GLN A 32 -12.42 1.98 5.68
N TYR A 33 -12.32 0.69 5.96
CA TYR A 33 -12.88 0.11 7.18
C TYR A 33 -12.16 0.61 8.45
N HIS A 34 -10.85 0.84 8.41
CA HIS A 34 -10.15 1.46 9.56
C HIS A 34 -10.51 2.95 9.74
N GLN A 35 -10.76 3.69 8.66
CA GLN A 35 -11.27 5.07 8.74
C GLN A 35 -12.66 5.09 9.39
N GLN A 36 -13.57 4.23 8.93
CA GLN A 36 -14.91 4.10 9.53
C GLN A 36 -14.85 3.70 11.02
N ALA A 37 -13.96 2.77 11.38
CA ALA A 37 -13.78 2.42 12.78
C ALA A 37 -13.32 3.62 13.64
N ALA A 38 -12.41 4.45 13.12
CA ALA A 38 -11.97 5.66 13.80
C ALA A 38 -13.10 6.70 13.94
N GLU A 39 -13.94 6.86 12.92
CA GLU A 39 -15.12 7.75 12.96
C GLU A 39 -16.10 7.34 14.07
N PHE A 40 -16.46 6.07 14.15
CA PHE A 40 -17.36 5.58 15.20
C PHE A 40 -16.74 5.64 16.60
N LEU A 41 -15.42 5.46 16.73
CA LEU A 41 -14.73 5.72 18.00
C LEU A 41 -14.78 7.22 18.35
N ALA A 42 -14.66 8.10 17.36
CA ALA A 42 -14.77 9.54 17.60
C ALA A 42 -16.16 9.92 18.12
N GLU A 43 -17.22 9.31 17.57
CA GLU A 43 -18.59 9.43 18.08
C GLU A 43 -18.72 8.84 19.50
N ALA A 44 -18.14 7.67 19.76
CA ALA A 44 -18.16 7.04 21.07
C ALA A 44 -17.51 7.92 22.15
N LYS A 45 -16.42 8.65 21.84
CA LYS A 45 -15.79 9.60 22.79
C LYS A 45 -16.79 10.65 23.28
N GLY A 46 -17.72 11.10 22.44
CA GLY A 46 -18.72 12.11 22.81
C GLY A 46 -19.77 11.60 23.79
N LEU A 47 -19.92 10.27 23.92
CA LEU A 47 -20.90 9.63 24.79
C LEU A 47 -20.30 9.16 26.13
N ILE A 48 -18.98 9.06 26.21
CA ILE A 48 -18.28 8.55 27.39
C ILE A 48 -17.98 9.68 28.36
N SER A 49 -18.38 9.50 29.61
CA SER A 49 -18.16 10.46 30.69
C SER A 49 -17.01 10.09 31.64
N ASP A 50 -16.57 8.83 31.65
CA ASP A 50 -15.49 8.37 32.52
C ASP A 50 -14.11 8.60 31.89
N GLY A 51 -13.15 9.10 32.67
CA GLY A 51 -11.82 9.47 32.18
C GLY A 51 -11.03 8.28 31.63
N THR A 52 -11.09 7.13 32.31
CA THR A 52 -10.37 5.91 31.89
C THR A 52 -10.92 5.34 30.59
N GLY A 53 -12.25 5.29 30.44
CA GLY A 53 -12.92 4.86 29.21
C GLY A 53 -12.60 5.79 28.05
N LEU A 54 -12.58 7.10 28.29
CA LEU A 54 -12.21 8.08 27.28
C LEU A 54 -10.77 7.89 26.79
N GLU A 55 -9.81 7.68 27.70
CA GLU A 55 -8.41 7.39 27.34
C GLU A 55 -8.28 6.11 26.51
N SER A 56 -9.03 5.06 26.86
CA SER A 56 -9.08 3.81 26.10
C SER A 56 -9.58 4.03 24.68
N ILE A 57 -10.67 4.77 24.50
CA ILE A 57 -11.21 5.07 23.16
C ILE A 57 -10.24 5.92 22.33
N VAL A 58 -9.61 6.93 22.94
CA VAL A 58 -8.60 7.76 22.26
C VAL A 58 -7.41 6.90 21.81
N LEU A 59 -6.99 5.92 22.60
CA LEU A 59 -5.92 5.01 22.22
C LEU A 59 -6.32 4.12 21.04
N GLN A 60 -7.56 3.61 21.04
CA GLN A 60 -8.11 2.80 19.95
C GLN A 60 -8.24 3.61 18.64
N GLU A 61 -8.72 4.84 18.71
CA GLU A 61 -8.82 5.74 17.55
C GLU A 61 -7.43 5.98 16.94
N LYS A 62 -6.45 6.32 17.78
CA LYS A 62 -5.04 6.48 17.35
C LYS A 62 -4.47 5.21 16.73
N TYR A 63 -4.84 4.04 17.23
CA TYR A 63 -4.42 2.77 16.63
C TYR A 63 -4.94 2.64 15.20
N HIS A 64 -6.24 2.91 14.96
CA HIS A 64 -6.82 2.81 13.63
C HIS A 64 -6.25 3.82 12.64
N LEU A 65 -6.01 5.06 13.07
CA LEU A 65 -5.34 6.06 12.24
C LEU A 65 -3.93 5.60 11.82
N ARG A 66 -3.14 5.03 12.75
CA ARG A 66 -1.84 4.43 12.42
C ARG A 66 -1.96 3.25 11.46
N GLN A 67 -2.99 2.41 11.58
CA GLN A 67 -3.21 1.32 10.63
C GLN A 67 -3.49 1.85 9.22
N VAL A 68 -4.24 2.93 9.08
CA VAL A 68 -4.46 3.59 7.78
C VAL A 68 -3.15 4.01 7.15
N GLU A 69 -2.29 4.71 7.88
CA GLU A 69 -0.96 5.14 7.40
C GLU A 69 -0.11 3.94 6.94
N LEU A 70 -0.06 2.88 7.76
CA LEU A 70 0.69 1.67 7.43
C LEU A 70 0.16 0.95 6.19
N LEU A 71 -1.17 0.92 6.01
CA LEU A 71 -1.79 0.28 4.85
C LEU A 71 -1.57 1.07 3.57
N ILE A 72 -1.56 2.40 3.63
CA ILE A 72 -1.22 3.25 2.47
C ILE A 72 0.21 2.93 1.99
N VAL A 73 1.19 2.92 2.91
CA VAL A 73 2.58 2.58 2.57
C VAL A 73 2.69 1.15 2.00
N ARG A 74 1.94 0.19 2.56
CA ARG A 74 1.92 -1.19 2.04
C ARG A 74 1.29 -1.29 0.65
N LYS A 75 0.21 -0.55 0.40
CA LYS A 75 -0.44 -0.47 -0.92
C LYS A 75 0.53 0.07 -1.96
N GLU A 76 1.25 1.14 -1.64
CA GLU A 76 2.26 1.74 -2.53
C GLU A 76 3.38 0.76 -2.85
N LYS A 77 3.95 0.10 -1.84
CA LYS A 77 4.99 -0.93 -2.04
C LYS A 77 4.50 -2.06 -2.93
N ALA A 78 3.30 -2.59 -2.66
CA ALA A 78 2.69 -3.64 -3.47
C ALA A 78 2.46 -3.20 -4.93
N ALA A 79 2.20 -1.92 -5.19
CA ALA A 79 2.08 -1.39 -6.54
C ALA A 79 3.44 -1.28 -7.26
N THR A 80 4.51 -0.93 -6.53
CA THR A 80 5.86 -0.84 -7.09
C THR A 80 6.47 -2.20 -7.43
N GLU A 81 6.23 -3.22 -6.61
CA GLU A 81 6.70 -4.60 -6.83
C GLU A 81 5.97 -5.28 -8.02
N GLN A 82 4.79 -4.79 -8.39
CA GLN A 82 4.00 -5.31 -9.51
C GLN A 82 4.30 -4.64 -10.85
N LYS A 83 5.11 -3.57 -10.92
CA LYS A 83 5.68 -3.16 -12.21
C LYS A 83 6.65 -4.27 -12.63
N PRO A 84 6.39 -5.05 -13.69
CA PRO A 84 7.46 -5.85 -14.25
C PRO A 84 8.58 -4.88 -14.59
N SER A 85 9.77 -5.12 -14.05
CA SER A 85 10.99 -4.70 -14.72
C SER A 85 10.83 -5.13 -16.17
N SER A 86 10.54 -4.18 -17.07
CA SER A 86 10.48 -4.45 -18.50
C SER A 86 11.80 -5.12 -18.89
N PRO A 87 11.77 -6.33 -19.47
CA PRO A 87 12.93 -6.80 -20.21
C PRO A 87 12.93 -6.10 -21.57
N ASN A 88 14.14 -5.71 -22.00
CA ASN A 88 14.55 -5.31 -23.35
C ASN A 88 14.70 -3.80 -23.61
N THR A 89 15.96 -3.35 -23.60
CA THR A 89 16.61 -2.87 -24.83
C THR A 89 18.09 -3.32 -24.87
N VAL A 90 18.33 -4.36 -25.67
CA VAL A 90 19.52 -4.64 -26.50
C VAL A 90 20.93 -4.70 -25.89
N ASP A 91 21.39 -5.93 -25.67
CA ASP A 91 22.80 -6.37 -25.61
C ASP A 91 23.53 -6.31 -26.98
N GLU A 92 23.23 -5.33 -27.85
CA GLU A 92 23.67 -5.39 -29.26
C GLU A 92 24.39 -4.12 -29.76
N VAL A 93 25.46 -3.67 -29.09
CA VAL A 93 26.52 -2.85 -29.77
C VAL A 93 27.92 -3.04 -29.15
N ARG A 94 28.30 -4.23 -28.69
CA ARG A 94 29.71 -4.48 -28.29
C ARG A 94 30.27 -5.76 -28.88
N SER A 95 29.95 -6.02 -30.15
CA SER A 95 30.60 -7.07 -30.95
C SER A 95 30.60 -6.73 -32.44
N GLN A 96 30.93 -5.48 -32.79
CA GLN A 96 31.30 -5.08 -34.16
C GLN A 96 32.49 -4.10 -34.11
N SER A 97 33.60 -4.53 -33.48
CA SER A 97 34.92 -3.91 -33.65
C SER A 97 35.96 -4.91 -34.18
N CYS A 98 35.50 -6.07 -34.64
CA CYS A 98 36.29 -7.01 -35.41
C CYS A 98 35.53 -7.23 -36.71
N GLN A 99 36.22 -7.05 -37.84
CA GLN A 99 35.73 -7.19 -39.22
C GLN A 99 35.01 -5.94 -39.75
N LEU A 100 35.79 -5.01 -40.30
CA LEU A 100 35.62 -4.47 -41.65
C LEU A 100 36.68 -3.40 -41.93
N SER A 101 37.89 -3.84 -42.26
CA SER A 101 38.80 -3.10 -43.13
C SER A 101 39.75 -4.09 -43.80
N ARG A 102 39.17 -4.95 -44.64
CA ARG A 102 39.92 -5.60 -45.71
C ARG A 102 39.21 -5.28 -47.01
N VAL A 103 40.02 -4.79 -47.93
CA VAL A 103 39.73 -4.48 -49.33
C VAL A 103 39.02 -3.13 -49.45
N ILE A 104 39.71 -2.08 -49.87
CA ILE A 104 39.93 -1.83 -51.30
C ILE A 104 41.28 -1.11 -51.55
N TYR A 105 42.11 -1.80 -52.36
CA TYR A 105 43.07 -1.35 -53.38
C TYR A 105 44.08 -0.24 -53.01
N ASP A 106 45.38 -0.56 -52.89
CA ASP A 106 46.31 -0.84 -54.01
C ASP A 106 46.41 0.38 -54.93
N TRP A 107 47.57 1.04 -54.93
CA TRP A 107 48.19 1.74 -56.06
C TRP A 107 49.51 2.44 -55.61
N THR A 108 50.61 1.96 -56.19
CA THR A 108 51.76 2.73 -56.72
C THR A 108 52.71 3.40 -55.71
N VAL A 109 54.04 3.42 -55.82
CA VAL A 109 55.04 3.42 -56.93
C VAL A 109 56.35 2.92 -56.25
N GLY A 110 57.20 2.03 -56.77
CA GLY A 110 57.98 2.07 -58.01
C GLY A 110 59.46 2.17 -57.64
#